data_AF-A0A2P6M821-F1
#
_entry.id   AF-A0A2P6M821-F1
#
_cell.length_a   1.000
_cell.length_b   1.000
_cell.length_c   1.000
_cell.angle_alpha   90.00
_cell.angle_beta   90.00
_cell.angle_gamma   90.00
#
_symmetry.space_group_name_H-M   'P 1'
#
loop_
_entity.id
_entity.type
_entity.pdbx_description
1 polymer ?
#
loop_
_entity_poly.entity_id
_entity_poly.type
_entity_poly.pdbx_seq_one_letter_code
_entity_poly.pdbx_strand_id
1 'polypeptide(L)'
;METGPGSLLIFLMLGLAGSAGPAHFGFRALAFRQQLDKAIALPEGGEDGGWLYSWWLMRWKHRAANDHSLNFFGGIAAGSGWLALVGAVGTVLLIGLQ
;
A
#
# COMPACT_ATOMS: atom_id res chain seq x y z
N MET A 1 22.83 -12.93 23.18
CA MET A 1 21.62 -12.93 22.36
C MET A 1 22.00 -13.52 21.02
N GLU A 2 21.71 -14.79 20.80
CA GLU A 2 22.04 -15.45 19.53
C GLU A 2 21.11 -14.90 18.44
N THR A 3 21.67 -14.18 17.47
CA THR A 3 20.96 -13.73 16.27
C THR A 3 20.74 -14.94 15.35
N GLY A 4 19.76 -15.78 15.70
CA GLY A 4 19.33 -16.89 14.85
C GLY A 4 18.68 -16.39 13.54
N PRO A 5 18.35 -17.29 12.60
CA PRO A 5 17.71 -16.94 11.32
C PRO A 5 16.42 -16.10 11.46
N GLY A 6 15.77 -16.11 12.62
CA GLY A 6 14.62 -15.25 12.92
C GLY A 6 14.93 -13.75 12.85
N SER A 7 16.11 -13.29 13.26
CA SER A 7 16.47 -11.86 13.16
C SER A 7 16.64 -11.42 11.70
N LEU A 8 17.17 -12.29 10.84
CA LEU A 8 17.28 -12.02 9.40
C LEU A 8 15.90 -11.86 8.75
N LEU A 9 14.94 -12.72 9.13
CA LEU A 9 13.57 -12.61 8.64
C LEU A 9 12.87 -11.33 9.12
N ILE A 10 13.12 -10.91 10.37
CA ILE A 10 12.60 -9.62 10.87
C ILE A 10 13.16 -8.47 10.04
N PHE A 11 14.47 -8.43 9.79
CA PHE A 11 15.08 -7.38 8.96
C PHE A 11 14.55 -7.38 7.53
N LEU A 12 14.34 -8.57 6.94
CA LEU A 12 13.73 -8.69 5.61
C LEU A 12 12.31 -8.11 5.59
N MET A 13 11.46 -8.46 6.56
CA MET A 13 10.09 -7.98 6.63
C MET A 13 10.03 -6.47 6.92
N LEU A 14 10.93 -5.98 7.77
CA LEU A 14 11.07 -4.54 8.05
C LEU A 14 11.51 -3.77 6.81
N GLY A 15 12.47 -4.31 6.05
CA GLY A 15 12.92 -3.73 4.78
C GLY A 15 11.81 -3.73 3.72
N LEU A 16 11.00 -4.79 3.65
CA LEU A 16 9.84 -4.86 2.78
C LEU A 16 8.81 -3.78 3.14
N ALA A 17 8.44 -3.69 4.43
CA ALA A 17 7.50 -2.67 4.91
C ALA A 17 8.02 -1.24 4.69
N GLY A 18 9.30 -1.01 5.00
CA GLY A 18 9.94 0.31 4.92
C GLY A 18 10.15 0.80 3.49
N SER A 19 10.23 -0.09 2.50
CA SER A 19 10.32 0.28 1.08
C SER A 19 8.95 0.37 0.40
N ALA A 20 8.07 -0.59 0.67
CA ALA A 20 6.75 -0.64 0.05
C ALA A 20 5.78 0.41 0.63
N GLY A 21 5.91 0.77 1.92
CA GLY A 21 5.09 1.78 2.57
C GLY A 21 5.18 3.15 1.89
N PRO A 22 6.38 3.76 1.75
CA PRO A 22 6.56 5.02 1.04
C PRO A 22 6.07 4.97 -0.42
N ALA A 23 6.30 3.85 -1.12
CA ALA A 23 5.77 3.65 -2.46
C ALA A 23 4.23 3.71 -2.47
N HIS A 24 3.56 3.03 -1.54
CA HIS A 24 2.11 3.08 -1.41
C HIS A 24 1.60 4.52 -1.24
N PHE A 25 2.18 5.27 -0.28
CA PHE A 25 1.72 6.64 -0.01
C PHE A 25 1.97 7.59 -1.18
N GLY A 26 3.12 7.50 -1.84
CA GLY A 26 3.44 8.34 -3.00
C GLY A 26 2.47 8.09 -4.17
N PHE A 27 2.30 6.82 -4.57
CA PHE A 27 1.42 6.48 -5.67
C PHE A 27 -0.07 6.65 -5.34
N ARG A 28 -0.47 6.51 -4.08
CA ARG A 28 -1.81 6.86 -3.62
C ARG A 28 -2.11 8.34 -3.84
N ALA A 29 -1.19 9.24 -3.48
CA ALA A 29 -1.38 10.68 -3.67
C ALA A 29 -1.52 11.02 -5.17
N LEU A 30 -0.72 10.38 -6.03
CA LEU A 30 -0.83 10.53 -7.49
C LEU A 30 -2.16 10.02 -8.04
N ALA A 31 -2.62 8.85 -7.58
CA ALA A 31 -3.92 8.28 -7.97
C ALA A 31 -5.09 9.19 -7.53
N PHE A 32 -5.03 9.71 -6.30
CA PHE A 32 -6.04 10.61 -5.77
C PHE A 32 -6.10 11.91 -6.59
N ARG A 33 -4.93 12.51 -6.85
CA ARG A 33 -4.84 13.71 -7.69
C ARG A 33 -5.37 13.46 -9.10
N GLN A 34 -5.05 12.32 -9.69
CA GLN A 34 -5.52 11.92 -11.02
C GLN A 34 -7.05 11.83 -11.10
N GLN A 35 -7.71 11.33 -10.04
CA GLN A 35 -9.16 11.28 -9.99
C GLN A 35 -9.78 12.67 -9.87
N LEU A 36 -9.20 13.55 -9.04
CA LEU A 36 -9.64 14.93 -8.94
C LEU A 36 -9.48 15.67 -10.28
N ASP A 37 -8.33 15.54 -10.93
CA ASP A 37 -8.03 16.21 -12.20
C ASP A 37 -8.95 15.77 -13.34
N LYS A 38 -9.40 14.50 -13.33
CA LYS A 38 -10.32 13.96 -14.34
C LYS A 38 -11.78 13.94 -13.91
N ALA A 39 -12.11 14.51 -12.75
CA ALA A 39 -13.44 14.42 -12.15
C ALA A 39 -14.00 12.98 -12.10
N ILE A 40 -13.13 12.00 -11.87
CA ILE A 40 -13.53 10.59 -11.69
C ILE A 40 -14.10 10.46 -10.28
N ALA A 41 -15.29 9.86 -10.17
CA ALA A 41 -15.95 9.64 -8.89
C ALA A 41 -15.01 8.95 -7.88
N LEU A 42 -14.86 9.57 -6.71
CA LEU A 42 -14.13 8.99 -5.59
C LEU A 42 -15.01 7.94 -4.90
N PRO A 43 -14.40 6.93 -4.25
CA PRO A 43 -15.16 6.03 -3.40
C PRO A 43 -15.74 6.79 -2.21
N GLU A 44 -16.90 6.34 -1.74
CA GLU A 44 -17.53 6.86 -0.51
C GLU A 44 -16.57 6.77 0.68
N GLY A 45 -16.41 7.88 1.41
CA GLY A 45 -15.49 7.98 2.54
C GLY A 45 -14.01 8.10 2.14
N GLY A 46 -13.68 8.12 0.84
CA GLY A 46 -12.33 8.31 0.34
C GLY A 46 -12.05 9.72 -0.17
N GLU A 47 -12.89 10.69 0.18
CA GLU A 47 -12.81 12.09 -0.28
C GLU A 47 -11.56 12.82 0.24
N ASP A 48 -10.93 12.31 1.29
CA ASP A 48 -9.69 12.84 1.87
C ASP A 48 -8.42 12.18 1.31
N GLY A 49 -8.55 11.17 0.45
CA GLY A 49 -7.42 10.38 -0.04
C GLY A 49 -6.73 9.56 1.04
N GLY A 50 -7.39 9.36 2.19
CA GLY A 50 -6.87 8.75 3.41
C GLY A 50 -6.95 7.23 3.43
N TRP A 51 -7.26 6.66 4.60
CA TRP A 51 -7.24 5.22 4.84
C TRP A 51 -8.26 4.43 4.01
N LEU A 52 -9.49 4.95 3.91
CA LEU A 52 -10.54 4.30 3.12
C LEU A 52 -10.20 4.31 1.62
N TYR A 53 -9.59 5.39 1.14
CA TYR A 53 -9.08 5.49 -0.22
C TYR A 53 -7.92 4.50 -0.47
N SER A 54 -6.95 4.41 0.46
CA SER A 54 -5.89 3.40 0.44
C SER A 54 -6.47 1.99 0.32
N TRP A 55 -7.46 1.66 1.16
CA TRP A 55 -8.10 0.35 1.15
C TRP A 55 -8.85 0.08 -0.16
N TRP A 56 -9.54 1.08 -0.70
CA TRP A 56 -10.21 0.97 -1.99
C TRP A 56 -9.23 0.73 -3.14
N LEU A 57 -8.09 1.44 -3.17
CA LEU A 57 -7.02 1.20 -4.13
C LEU A 57 -6.45 -0.21 -3.98
N MET A 58 -6.14 -0.64 -2.74
CA MET A 58 -5.65 -1.97 -2.43
C MET A 58 -6.61 -3.08 -2.83
N ARG A 59 -7.92 -2.82 -2.93
CA ARG A 59 -8.89 -3.78 -3.49
C ARG A 59 -9.02 -3.71 -5.02
N TRP A 60 -8.11 -3.02 -5.71
CA TRP A 60 -8.07 -2.84 -7.16
C TRP A 60 -9.34 -2.24 -7.77
N LYS A 61 -10.14 -1.52 -6.97
CA LYS A 61 -11.43 -0.98 -7.43
C LYS A 61 -11.30 0.17 -8.41
N HIS A 62 -10.15 0.84 -8.45
CA HIS A 62 -9.82 1.87 -9.42
C HIS A 62 -9.88 1.41 -10.89
N ARG A 63 -9.74 0.10 -11.14
CA ARG A 63 -9.88 -0.48 -12.48
C ARG A 63 -11.26 -0.25 -13.12
N ALA A 64 -12.30 -0.09 -12.30
CA ALA A 64 -13.65 0.21 -12.79
C ALA A 64 -13.75 1.57 -13.49
N ALA A 65 -12.86 2.52 -13.19
CA ALA A 65 -12.85 3.83 -13.85
C ALA A 65 -12.30 3.79 -15.28
N ASN A 66 -11.73 2.66 -15.70
CA ASN A 66 -11.15 2.43 -17.04
C ASN A 66 -10.17 3.51 -17.52
N ASP A 67 -9.46 4.16 -16.58
CA ASP A 67 -8.47 5.19 -16.86
C ASP A 67 -7.05 4.62 -16.78
N HIS A 68 -6.26 4.81 -17.84
CA HIS A 68 -4.91 4.24 -17.93
C HIS A 68 -3.96 4.77 -16.84
N SER A 69 -3.92 6.09 -16.64
CA SER A 69 -3.05 6.71 -15.62
C SER A 69 -3.46 6.30 -14.21
N LEU A 70 -4.76 6.27 -13.94
CA LEU A 70 -5.28 5.80 -12.66
C LEU A 70 -4.97 4.32 -12.42
N ASN A 71 -5.04 3.48 -13.44
CA ASN A 71 -4.66 2.06 -13.35
C ASN A 71 -3.17 1.88 -13.08
N PHE A 72 -2.32 2.75 -13.62
CA PHE A 72 -0.89 2.74 -13.33
C PHE A 72 -0.61 3.15 -11.88
N PHE A 73 -1.06 4.35 -11.47
CA PHE A 73 -0.81 4.85 -10.12
C PHE A 73 -1.50 4.00 -9.06
N GLY A 74 -2.78 3.70 -9.26
CA GLY A 74 -3.58 2.87 -8.37
C GLY A 74 -3.07 1.42 -8.32
N GLY A 75 -2.55 0.89 -9.42
CA GLY A 75 -1.98 -0.45 -9.48
C GLY A 75 -0.70 -0.57 -8.64
N ILE A 76 0.21 0.40 -8.77
CA ILE A 76 1.43 0.43 -7.95
C ILE A 76 1.07 0.68 -6.49
N ALA A 77 0.18 1.61 -6.19
CA ALA A 77 -0.30 1.87 -4.84
C ALA A 77 -0.92 0.60 -4.22
N ALA A 78 -1.76 -0.14 -4.97
CA ALA A 78 -2.36 -1.37 -4.48
C ALA A 78 -1.29 -2.43 -4.16
N GLY A 79 -0.39 -2.71 -5.11
CA GLY A 79 0.65 -3.73 -4.94
C GLY A 79 1.59 -3.41 -3.79
N SER A 80 2.11 -2.19 -3.74
CA SER A 80 2.97 -1.73 -2.65
C SER A 80 2.25 -1.69 -1.31
N GLY A 81 0.95 -1.35 -1.27
CA GLY A 81 0.14 -1.40 -0.05
C GLY A 81 0.04 -2.81 0.54
N TRP A 82 -0.16 -3.83 -0.30
CA TRP A 82 -0.17 -5.22 0.15
C TRP A 82 1.20 -5.71 0.61
N LEU A 83 2.26 -5.37 -0.12
CA LEU A 83 3.64 -5.70 0.30
C LEU A 83 3.98 -5.04 1.64
N ALA A 84 3.58 -3.79 1.83
CA ALA A 84 3.78 -3.08 3.09
C ALA A 84 3.01 -3.74 4.24
N LEU A 85 1.76 -4.13 4.01
CA LEU A 85 0.93 -4.83 5.00
C LEU A 85 1.53 -6.19 5.38
N VAL A 86 1.95 -6.98 4.38
CA VAL A 86 2.60 -8.28 4.61
C VAL A 86 3.91 -8.09 5.38
N GLY A 87 4.73 -7.11 5.02
CA GLY A 87 5.96 -6.79 5.76
C GLY A 87 5.66 -6.40 7.21
N ALA A 88 4.72 -5.49 7.44
CA ALA A 88 4.36 -5.05 8.79
C ALA A 88 3.81 -6.19 9.66
N VAL A 89 2.86 -6.97 9.13
CA VAL A 89 2.28 -8.12 9.84
C VAL A 89 3.34 -9.20 10.08
N GLY A 90 4.18 -9.49 9.09
CA GLY A 90 5.28 -10.44 9.22
C GLY A 90 6.28 -10.03 10.29
N THR A 91 6.66 -8.75 10.34
CA THR A 91 7.52 -8.21 11.40
C THR A 91 6.89 -8.39 12.78
N VAL A 92 5.62 -8.02 12.96
CA VAL A 92 4.94 -8.15 14.26
C VAL A 92 4.85 -9.61 14.72
N LEU A 93 4.48 -10.53 13.82
CA LEU A 93 4.41 -11.96 14.13
C LEU A 93 5.77 -12.53 14.50
N LEU A 94 6.82 -12.21 13.73
CA LEU A 94 8.17 -12.71 14.01
C LEU A 94 8.71 -12.17 15.33
N ILE A 95 8.44 -10.92 15.69
CA ILE A 95 8.80 -10.35 17.00
C ILE A 95 8.05 -11.08 18.12
N GLY A 96 6.74 -11.35 17.95
CA GLY A 96 5.95 -12.05 18.97
C GLY A 96 6.30 -13.53 19.16
N LEU A 97 7.01 -14.12 18.20
CA LEU A 97 7.50 -15.51 18.26
C LEU A 97 8.94 -15.62 18.81
N GLN A 98 9.62 -14.49 19.06
CA GLN A 98 10.94 -14.43 19.70
C GLN A 98 10.83 -14.34 21.22
#